data_AF-A0A4Z0PYI2-F1
#
_entry.id   AF-A0A4Z0PYI2-F1
#
_cell.length_a   1.000
_cell.length_b   1.000
_cell.length_c   1.000
_cell.angle_alpha   90.00
_cell.angle_beta   90.00
_cell.angle_gamma   90.00
#
_symmetry.space_group_name_H-M   'P 1'
#
loop_
_entity.id
_entity.type
_entity.pdbx_description
1 polymer ?
#
loop_
_entity_poly.entity_id
_entity_poly.type
_entity_poly.pdbx_seq_one_letter_code
_entity_poly.pdbx_strand_id
1 'polypeptide(L)'
;MNATSYLPHQNPQRVSVEGLSLPDPATGLAAVPEQVPVPIGCSRDLVDVLVRGPRYMAYSVFDCEEPVNEAAMAAVTEVSGVEFDPGDEDAALCGPVLVITH
;
A
#
# COMPACT_ATOMS: atom_id res chain seq x y z
N MET A 1 10.35 10.95 4.47
CA MET A 1 9.68 9.64 4.56
C MET A 1 8.44 9.73 5.43
N ASN A 2 7.31 9.30 4.88
CA ASN A 2 6.01 9.20 5.54
C ASN A 2 5.41 7.82 5.26
N ALA A 3 4.58 7.32 6.16
CA ALA A 3 3.79 6.12 5.98
C ALA A 3 2.35 6.39 6.40
N THR A 4 1.41 6.01 5.54
CA THR A 4 -0.02 6.20 5.75
C THR A 4 -0.75 4.91 5.45
N SER A 5 -1.54 4.42 6.42
CA SER A 5 -2.47 3.31 6.20
C SER A 5 -3.83 3.83 5.75
N TYR A 6 -4.39 3.14 4.79
CA TYR A 6 -5.71 3.37 4.23
C TYR A 6 -6.51 2.11 4.52
N LEU A 7 -7.43 2.21 5.47
CA LEU A 7 -8.37 1.13 5.78
C LEU A 7 -9.72 1.45 5.12
N PRO A 8 -10.44 0.46 4.56
CA PRO A 8 -11.73 0.70 3.95
C PRO A 8 -12.69 1.46 4.90
N HIS A 9 -13.38 2.46 4.36
CA HIS A 9 -14.33 3.31 5.08
C HIS A 9 -13.79 4.08 6.30
N GLN A 10 -12.47 4.16 6.47
CA GLN A 10 -11.84 4.95 7.53
C GLN A 10 -11.06 6.13 6.94
N ASN A 11 -10.83 7.16 7.75
CA ASN A 11 -9.92 8.22 7.37
C ASN A 11 -8.49 7.68 7.30
N PRO A 12 -7.65 8.15 6.35
CA PRO A 12 -6.24 7.77 6.29
C PRO A 12 -5.52 8.04 7.61
N GLN A 13 -4.72 7.07 8.06
CA GLN A 13 -4.00 7.17 9.33
C GLN A 13 -2.50 7.20 9.09
N ARG A 14 -1.83 8.20 9.66
CA ARG A 14 -0.37 8.23 9.65
C ARG A 14 0.16 7.17 10.62
N VAL A 15 1.05 6.32 10.15
CA VAL A 15 1.66 5.24 10.95
C VAL A 15 3.16 5.48 11.15
N SER A 16 3.75 4.73 12.09
CA SER A 16 5.19 4.79 12.32
C SER A 16 5.95 4.33 11.07
N VAL A 17 7.07 5.00 10.79
CA VAL A 17 8.01 4.61 9.72
C VAL A 17 9.11 3.67 10.22
N GLU A 18 9.15 3.38 11.52
CA GLU A 18 10.17 2.53 12.14
C GLU A 18 10.13 1.12 11.54
N GLY A 19 11.29 0.65 11.07
CA GLY A 19 11.43 -0.66 10.41
C GLY A 19 10.87 -0.71 8.98
N LEU A 20 10.26 0.38 8.48
CA LEU A 20 9.83 0.47 7.09
C LEU A 20 10.98 0.95 6.19
N SER A 21 10.95 0.53 4.92
CA SER A 21 11.97 0.91 3.94
C SER A 21 11.36 1.19 2.57
N LEU A 22 12.05 2.05 1.83
CA LEU A 22 11.85 2.24 0.39
C LEU A 22 12.69 1.23 -0.41
N PRO A 23 12.46 1.09 -1.72
CA PRO A 23 13.28 0.22 -2.56
C PRO A 23 14.74 0.68 -2.55
N ASP A 24 15.66 -0.28 -2.67
CA ASP A 24 17.07 0.00 -2.79
C ASP A 24 17.32 0.91 -4.02
N PRO A 25 18.00 2.06 -3.85
CA PRO A 25 18.11 3.06 -4.92
C PRO A 25 19.02 2.63 -6.07
N ALA A 26 19.88 1.62 -5.89
CA ALA A 26 20.79 1.11 -6.92
C ALA A 26 20.16 -0.03 -7.75
N THR A 27 19.34 -0.86 -7.12
CA THR A 27 18.78 -2.08 -7.71
C THR A 27 17.28 -1.99 -7.98
N GLY A 28 16.58 -1.04 -7.35
CA GLY A 28 15.12 -0.92 -7.39
C GLY A 28 14.38 -2.05 -6.67
N LEU A 29 15.10 -2.93 -5.96
CA LEU A 29 14.51 -4.06 -5.25
C LEU A 29 13.95 -3.60 -3.91
N ALA A 30 12.77 -4.09 -3.57
CA ALA A 30 12.17 -3.94 -2.26
C ALA A 30 11.84 -5.32 -1.71
N ALA A 31 12.23 -5.57 -0.46
CA ALA A 31 11.71 -6.67 0.34
C ALA A 31 10.49 -6.16 1.13
N VAL A 32 9.59 -7.06 1.52
CA VAL A 32 8.51 -6.74 2.47
C VAL A 32 9.11 -6.72 3.89
N PRO A 33 9.21 -5.55 4.55
CA PRO A 33 9.66 -5.43 5.94
C PRO A 33 8.71 -6.12 6.91
N GLU A 34 9.24 -6.58 8.04
CA GLU A 34 8.46 -7.26 9.09
C GLU A 34 7.39 -6.37 9.73
N GLN A 35 7.55 -5.05 9.61
CA GLN A 35 6.66 -4.05 10.20
C GLN A 35 5.48 -3.68 9.30
N VAL A 36 5.48 -4.04 8.02
CA VAL A 36 4.38 -3.73 7.08
C VAL A 36 3.04 -4.37 7.44
N PRO A 37 2.96 -5.63 7.92
CA PRO A 37 1.67 -6.27 8.16
C PRO A 37 0.87 -5.62 9.31
N VAL A 38 1.55 -5.01 10.28
CA VAL A 38 0.93 -4.38 11.46
C VAL A 38 -0.09 -3.28 11.09
N PRO A 39 0.27 -2.24 10.31
CA PRO A 39 -0.65 -1.16 9.94
C PRO A 39 -1.77 -1.58 9.00
N ILE A 40 -1.68 -2.74 8.35
CA ILE A 40 -2.73 -3.29 7.45
C ILE A 40 -3.42 -4.54 8.04
N GLY A 41 -3.11 -4.89 9.29
CA GLY A 41 -3.84 -5.90 10.06
C GLY A 41 -3.74 -7.34 9.53
N CYS A 42 -2.71 -7.69 8.75
CA CYS A 42 -2.62 -9.02 8.12
C CYS A 42 -1.37 -9.81 8.54
N SER A 43 -1.27 -11.06 8.08
CA SER A 43 -0.03 -11.85 8.19
C SER A 43 0.97 -11.39 7.14
N ARG A 44 2.28 -11.49 7.45
CA ARG A 44 3.36 -11.17 6.51
C ARG A 44 3.25 -11.92 5.18
N ASP A 45 2.83 -13.18 5.23
CA ASP A 45 2.73 -14.03 4.04
C ASP A 45 1.58 -13.62 3.10
N LEU A 46 0.70 -12.73 3.57
CA LEU A 46 -0.40 -12.15 2.80
C LEU A 46 -0.10 -10.74 2.32
N VAL A 47 1.08 -10.19 2.60
CA VAL A 47 1.45 -8.87 2.11
C VAL A 47 1.98 -8.98 0.70
N ASP A 48 1.37 -8.23 -0.22
CA ASP A 48 1.88 -8.08 -1.57
C ASP A 48 2.43 -6.67 -1.82
N VAL A 49 3.41 -6.56 -2.72
CA VAL A 49 3.92 -5.29 -3.21
C VAL A 49 3.09 -4.88 -4.41
N LEU A 50 2.15 -3.97 -4.16
CA LEU A 50 1.23 -3.47 -5.19
C LEU A 50 1.96 -2.65 -6.26
N VAL A 51 2.71 -1.64 -5.84
CA VAL A 51 3.51 -0.80 -6.75
C VAL A 51 4.69 -0.19 -6.01
N ARG A 52 5.79 0.06 -6.75
CA ARG A 52 7.01 0.62 -6.18
C ARG A 52 7.72 1.57 -7.13
N GLY A 53 8.39 2.55 -6.55
CA GLY A 53 9.29 3.45 -7.26
C GLY A 53 10.39 3.99 -6.35
N PRO A 54 11.33 4.79 -6.88
CA PRO A 54 12.49 5.27 -6.11
C PRO A 54 12.15 6.08 -4.86
N ARG A 55 10.91 6.57 -4.76
CA ARG A 55 10.43 7.43 -3.66
C ARG A 55 9.13 6.95 -3.03
N TYR A 56 8.63 5.78 -3.43
CA TYR A 56 7.39 5.25 -2.88
C TYR A 56 7.32 3.72 -2.88
N MET A 57 6.53 3.18 -1.96
CA MET A 57 6.09 1.78 -1.91
C MET A 57 4.61 1.77 -1.55
N ALA A 58 3.82 0.96 -2.24
CA ALA A 58 2.48 0.61 -1.80
C ALA A 58 2.40 -0.90 -1.57
N TYR A 59 1.81 -1.28 -0.45
CA TYR A 59 1.54 -2.67 -0.09
C TYR A 59 0.05 -2.88 0.08
N SER A 60 -0.43 -4.04 -0.33
CA SER A 60 -1.81 -4.48 -0.14
C SER A 60 -1.84 -5.85 0.53
N VAL A 61 -3.04 -6.28 0.93
CA VAL A 61 -3.29 -7.67 1.32
C VAL A 61 -3.62 -8.47 0.06
N PHE A 62 -2.91 -9.56 -0.18
CA PHE A 62 -3.16 -10.49 -1.27
C PHE A 62 -4.54 -11.15 -1.11
N ASP A 63 -5.29 -11.23 -2.21
CA ASP A 63 -6.59 -11.91 -2.30
C ASP A 63 -7.59 -11.46 -1.19
N CYS A 64 -7.69 -10.15 -1.01
CA CYS A 64 -8.52 -9.55 0.04
C CYS A 64 -9.95 -9.29 -0.45
N GLU A 65 -10.92 -10.05 0.08
CA GLU A 65 -12.36 -9.89 -0.21
C GLU A 65 -13.03 -8.76 0.61
N GLU A 66 -12.25 -7.81 1.12
CA GLU A 66 -12.77 -6.63 1.82
C GLU A 66 -13.36 -5.59 0.85
N PRO A 67 -14.12 -4.58 1.34
CA PRO A 67 -14.65 -3.54 0.49
C PRO A 67 -13.59 -2.75 -0.28
N VAL A 68 -14.03 -2.13 -1.38
CA VAL A 68 -13.21 -1.21 -2.19
C VAL A 68 -12.68 -0.06 -1.33
N ASN A 69 -11.41 0.26 -1.52
CA ASN A 69 -10.70 1.30 -0.79
C ASN A 69 -10.38 2.49 -1.72
N GLU A 70 -11.38 3.34 -1.95
CA GLU A 70 -11.26 4.53 -2.81
C GLU A 70 -10.14 5.48 -2.36
N ALA A 71 -9.96 5.64 -1.05
CA ALA A 71 -8.91 6.49 -0.50
C ALA A 71 -7.51 5.93 -0.82
N ALA A 72 -7.34 4.60 -0.76
CA ALA A 72 -6.11 3.96 -1.19
C ALA A 72 -5.88 4.11 -2.69
N MET A 73 -6.91 3.88 -3.52
CA MET A 73 -6.82 4.05 -4.98
C MET A 73 -6.33 5.46 -5.32
N ALA A 74 -6.96 6.49 -4.77
CA ALA A 74 -6.56 7.88 -4.99
C ALA A 74 -5.10 8.14 -4.59
N ALA A 75 -4.67 7.65 -3.42
CA ALA A 75 -3.30 7.81 -2.95
C ALA A 75 -2.27 7.07 -3.82
N VAL A 76 -2.59 5.85 -4.26
CA VAL A 76 -1.72 5.07 -5.13
C VAL A 76 -1.64 5.71 -6.52
N THR A 77 -2.75 6.20 -7.08
CA THR A 77 -2.75 6.97 -8.32
C THR A 77 -1.89 8.23 -8.22
N GLU A 78 -1.99 8.98 -7.12
CA GLU A 78 -1.19 10.19 -6.91
C GLU A 78 0.31 9.91 -6.93
N VAL A 79 0.77 8.84 -6.27
CA VAL A 79 2.20 8.56 -6.12
C VAL A 79 2.80 7.77 -7.29
N SER A 80 2.00 6.94 -7.96
CA SER A 80 2.47 6.00 -8.99
C SER A 80 2.01 6.32 -10.41
N GLY A 81 0.93 7.10 -10.56
CA GLY A 81 0.26 7.32 -11.84
C GLY A 81 -0.57 6.13 -12.33
N VAL A 82 -0.69 5.05 -11.55
CA VAL A 82 -1.56 3.91 -11.87
C VAL A 82 -3.01 4.31 -11.60
N GLU A 83 -3.86 4.22 -12.62
CA GLU A 83 -5.29 4.48 -12.50
C GLU A 83 -6.03 3.19 -12.14
N PHE A 84 -7.02 3.32 -11.26
CA PHE A 84 -7.92 2.25 -10.86
C PHE A 84 -9.34 2.68 -11.24
N ASP A 85 -10.10 1.79 -11.88
CA ASP A 85 -11.51 2.03 -12.17
C ASP A 85 -12.35 1.43 -11.04
N PRO A 86 -13.05 2.24 -10.22
CA PRO A 86 -13.88 1.73 -9.13
C PRO A 86 -15.12 0.97 -9.63
N GLY A 87 -15.50 1.10 -10.90
CA GLY A 87 -16.60 0.37 -11.53
C GLY A 87 -16.18 -0.98 -12.13
N ASP A 88 -14.88 -1.26 -12.17
CA ASP A 88 -14.32 -2.53 -12.62
C ASP A 88 -13.81 -3.30 -11.40
N GLU A 89 -14.55 -4.34 -10.99
CA GLU A 89 -14.21 -5.17 -9.83
C GLU A 89 -12.83 -5.82 -9.95
N ASP A 90 -12.35 -6.05 -11.18
CA ASP A 90 -11.02 -6.62 -11.43
C ASP A 90 -9.90 -5.56 -11.34
N ALA A 91 -10.24 -4.27 -11.43
CA ALA A 91 -9.30 -3.15 -11.33
C ALA A 91 -9.37 -2.43 -9.98
N ALA A 92 -10.40 -2.65 -9.17
CA ALA A 92 -10.57 -1.98 -7.89
C ALA A 92 -9.60 -2.55 -6.83
N LEU A 93 -9.01 -1.65 -6.03
CA LEU A 93 -8.25 -2.06 -4.85
C LEU A 93 -9.19 -2.30 -3.68
N CYS A 94 -9.26 -3.56 -3.26
CA CYS A 94 -10.02 -4.01 -2.10
C CYS A 94 -9.13 -4.11 -0.86
N GLY A 95 -9.71 -3.76 0.30
CA GLY A 95 -9.06 -3.95 1.58
C GLY A 95 -7.98 -2.93 1.95
N PRO A 96 -7.18 -3.25 2.99
CA PRO A 96 -6.16 -2.35 3.54
C PRO A 96 -4.99 -2.11 2.58
N VAL A 97 -4.53 -0.85 2.52
CA VAL A 97 -3.33 -0.48 1.76
C VAL A 97 -2.41 0.38 2.62
N LEU A 98 -1.11 0.10 2.59
CA LEU A 98 -0.07 0.93 3.19
C LEU A 98 0.69 1.64 2.09
N VAL A 99 0.72 2.98 2.13
CA VAL A 99 1.55 3.78 1.23
C VAL A 99 2.68 4.43 2.00
N ILE A 100 3.90 4.28 1.49
CA ILE A 100 5.11 4.89 1.98
C ILE A 100 5.63 5.85 0.92
N THR A 101 5.94 7.09 1.30
CA THR A 101 6.50 8.11 0.42
C THR A 101 7.74 8.77 1.02
N HIS A 102 8.61 9.36 0.20
CA HIS A 102 9.77 10.12 0.67
C HIS A 102 9.48 11.61 0.84
#